data_AF-A0A6L7WW63-F1
#
_entry.id   AF-A0A6L7WW63-F1
#
_cell.length_a   1.000
_cell.length_b   1.000
_cell.length_c   1.000
_cell.angle_alpha   90.00
_cell.angle_beta   90.00
_cell.angle_gamma   90.00
#
_symmetry.space_group_name_H-M   'P 1'
#
loop_
_entity.id
_entity.type
_entity.pdbx_description
1 polymer ?
#
loop_
_entity_poly.entity_id
_entity_poly.type
_entity_poly.pdbx_seq_one_letter_code
_entity_poly.pdbx_strand_id
1 'polypeptide(L)'
;MHRPMRNALDDAVASVQAIHDAAVAEKPDAVVLCHGGPIADPGDVRHVLANTEGVAGFFGASSIERLPTEVGIREQVEALKAAKG
;
A
#
# COMPACT_ATOMS: atom_id res chain seq x y z
N MET A 1 9.10 -2.78 24.30
CA MET A 1 8.06 -3.81 24.09
C MET A 1 7.96 -4.08 22.60
N HIS A 2 8.67 -5.09 22.09
CA HIS A 2 8.67 -5.47 20.68
C HIS A 2 7.51 -6.47 20.48
N ARG A 3 6.40 -6.02 19.89
CA ARG A 3 5.28 -6.90 19.54
C ARG A 3 5.79 -7.88 18.47
N PRO A 4 5.67 -9.20 18.64
CA PRO A 4 6.17 -10.16 17.66
C PRO A 4 5.42 -9.98 16.35
N MET A 5 6.18 -9.81 15.25
CA MET A 5 5.70 -9.62 13.88
C MET A 5 4.92 -10.83 13.36
N ARG A 6 3.67 -10.96 13.77
CA ARG A 6 2.66 -11.67 12.97
C ARG A 6 2.21 -10.67 11.90
N ASN A 7 2.87 -10.79 10.73
CA ASN A 7 2.70 -10.08 9.45
C ASN A 7 2.18 -8.62 9.54
N ALA A 8 3.08 -7.64 9.37
CA ALA A 8 2.72 -6.21 9.35
C ALA A 8 1.55 -5.89 8.40
N LEU A 9 1.43 -6.63 7.29
CA LEU A 9 0.34 -6.48 6.33
C LEU A 9 -1.02 -6.95 6.90
N ASP A 10 -1.05 -7.99 7.73
CA ASP A 10 -2.27 -8.44 8.40
C ASP A 10 -2.68 -7.47 9.53
N ASP A 11 -1.71 -6.88 10.23
CA ASP A 11 -1.97 -5.78 11.17
C ASP A 11 -2.52 -4.53 10.44
N ALA A 12 -2.09 -4.28 9.20
CA ALA A 12 -2.62 -3.20 8.37
C ALA A 12 -4.07 -3.48 7.95
N VAL A 13 -4.41 -4.72 7.56
CA VAL A 13 -5.79 -5.13 7.29
C VAL A 13 -6.70 -4.82 8.48
N ALA A 14 -6.33 -5.28 9.67
CA ALA A 14 -7.13 -5.06 10.88
C ALA A 14 -7.30 -3.56 11.20
N SER A 15 -6.24 -2.77 11.01
CA SER A 15 -6.27 -1.33 11.27
C SER A 15 -7.14 -0.58 10.27
N VAL A 16 -7.04 -0.92 8.98
CA VAL A 16 -7.85 -0.33 7.92
C VAL A 16 -9.33 -0.64 8.16
N GLN A 17 -9.69 -1.88 8.49
CA GLN A 17 -11.08 -2.25 8.78
C GLN A 17 -11.64 -1.47 9.97
N ALA A 18 -10.89 -1.40 11.07
CA ALA A 18 -11.33 -0.68 12.27
C ALA A 18 -11.58 0.81 12.00
N ILE A 19 -10.74 1.45 11.16
CA ILE A 19 -10.92 2.84 10.75
C ILE A 19 -12.15 3.00 9.85
N HIS A 20 -12.33 2.09 8.89
CA HIS A 20 -13.51 2.08 8.03
C HIS A 20 -14.81 2.00 8.83
N ASP A 21 -14.90 1.03 9.73
CA ASP A 21 -16.11 0.77 10.52
C ASP A 21 -16.47 1.97 11.40
N ALA A 22 -15.45 2.59 12.02
CA ALA A 22 -15.65 3.80 12.80
C ALA A 22 -16.12 4.98 11.93
N ALA A 23 -15.57 5.15 10.73
CA ALA A 23 -15.96 6.23 9.83
C ALA A 23 -17.41 6.08 9.33
N VAL A 24 -17.80 4.87 8.93
CA VAL A 24 -19.15 4.58 8.40
C VAL A 24 -20.21 4.62 9.50
N ALA A 25 -19.87 4.26 10.74
CA ALA A 25 -20.77 4.40 11.88
C ALA A 25 -21.21 5.85 12.13
N GLU A 26 -20.30 6.82 11.93
CA GLU A 26 -20.59 8.25 12.08
C GLU A 26 -21.17 8.88 10.80
N LYS A 27 -20.68 8.45 9.63
CA LYS A 27 -21.09 8.96 8.32
C LYS A 27 -21.27 7.81 7.33
N PRO A 28 -22.50 7.32 7.12
CA PRO A 28 -22.76 6.13 6.30
C PRO A 28 -22.31 6.21 4.84
N ASP A 29 -22.14 7.40 4.28
CA ASP A 29 -21.67 7.65 2.91
C ASP A 29 -20.17 8.04 2.84
N ALA A 30 -19.41 7.84 3.92
CA ALA A 30 -17.98 8.10 3.92
C ALA A 30 -17.23 7.20 2.93
N VAL A 31 -16.40 7.80 2.08
CA VAL A 31 -15.48 7.07 1.21
C VAL A 31 -14.15 6.91 1.97
N VAL A 32 -13.80 5.66 2.27
CA VAL A 32 -12.57 5.33 2.99
C VAL A 32 -11.56 4.69 2.04
N LEU A 33 -10.35 5.24 2.01
CA LEU A 33 -9.22 4.71 1.24
C LEU A 33 -8.09 4.30 2.19
N CYS A 34 -7.35 3.24 1.86
CA CYS A 34 -6.13 2.88 2.58
C CYS A 34 -4.88 3.55 1.96
N HIS A 35 -3.87 3.81 2.79
CA HIS A 35 -2.63 4.47 2.39
C HIS A 35 -1.48 4.12 3.34
N GLY A 36 -0.27 3.97 2.79
CA GLY A 36 0.98 3.93 3.56
C GLY A 36 1.19 2.66 4.37
N GLY A 37 2.04 2.77 5.40
CA GLY A 37 2.46 1.62 6.20
C GLY A 37 3.15 0.54 5.35
N PRO A 38 2.81 -0.74 5.54
CA PRO A 38 3.38 -1.83 4.74
C PRO A 38 2.73 -1.97 3.35
N ILE A 39 1.79 -1.10 2.96
CA ILE A 39 1.09 -1.18 1.67
C ILE A 39 1.88 -0.41 0.61
N ALA A 40 2.84 -1.06 -0.03
CA ALA A 40 3.81 -0.41 -0.90
C ALA A 40 3.64 -0.76 -2.37
N ASP A 41 3.22 -1.99 -2.67
CA ASP A 41 3.12 -2.48 -4.04
C ASP A 41 1.69 -2.98 -4.41
N PRO A 42 1.43 -3.29 -5.69
CA PRO A 42 0.11 -3.76 -6.10
C PRO A 42 -0.35 -5.07 -5.44
N GLY A 43 0.58 -5.94 -5.03
CA GLY A 43 0.30 -7.15 -4.26
C GLY A 43 -0.21 -6.85 -2.86
N ASP A 44 0.44 -5.92 -2.16
CA ASP A 44 -0.01 -5.46 -0.84
C ASP A 44 -1.40 -4.83 -0.90
N VAL A 45 -1.62 -3.95 -1.90
CA VAL A 45 -2.92 -3.30 -2.12
C VAL A 45 -4.00 -4.36 -2.35
N ARG A 46 -3.74 -5.36 -3.19
CA ARG A 46 -4.69 -6.45 -3.44
C ARG A 46 -4.98 -7.25 -2.17
N HIS A 47 -3.96 -7.56 -1.36
CA HIS A 47 -4.15 -8.28 -0.09
C HIS A 47 -5.05 -7.49 0.85
N VAL A 48 -4.80 -6.19 1.02
CA VAL A 48 -5.61 -5.36 1.94
C VAL A 48 -7.05 -5.25 1.45
N LEU A 49 -7.27 -4.95 0.17
CA LEU A 49 -8.62 -4.81 -0.39
C LEU A 49 -9.39 -6.14 -0.41
N ALA A 50 -8.72 -7.27 -0.56
CA ALA A 50 -9.36 -8.59 -0.51
C ALA A 50 -9.74 -9.04 0.92
N ASN A 51 -9.12 -8.45 1.95
CA ASN A 51 -9.33 -8.82 3.35
C ASN A 51 -10.00 -7.69 4.16
N THR A 52 -10.57 -6.69 3.49
CA THR A 52 -11.38 -5.63 4.11
C THR A 52 -12.74 -5.52 3.41
N GLU A 53 -13.74 -5.00 4.12
CA GLU A 53 -15.09 -4.77 3.62
C GLU A 53 -15.40 -3.27 3.61
N GLY A 54 -15.96 -2.77 2.49
CA GLY A 54 -16.40 -1.38 2.33
C GLY A 54 -15.29 -0.36 2.04
N VAL A 55 -14.02 -0.73 2.16
CA VAL A 55 -12.88 0.13 1.77
C VAL A 55 -12.89 0.34 0.26
N ALA A 56 -12.93 1.61 -0.17
CA ALA A 56 -13.18 1.98 -1.57
C ALA A 56 -11.95 1.88 -2.48
N GLY A 57 -10.75 1.74 -1.92
CA GLY A 57 -9.52 1.62 -2.69
C GLY A 57 -8.27 2.06 -1.93
N PHE A 58 -7.22 2.37 -2.69
CA PHE A 58 -5.91 2.77 -2.16
C PHE A 58 -5.51 4.15 -2.72
N PHE A 59 -4.98 5.00 -1.84
CA PHE A 59 -4.40 6.29 -2.22
C PHE A 59 -2.87 6.17 -2.34
N GLY A 60 -2.37 6.26 -3.56
CA GLY A 60 -0.93 6.15 -3.85
C GLY A 60 -0.23 7.50 -3.91
N ALA A 61 0.98 7.58 -3.34
CA ALA A 61 1.89 8.72 -3.48
C ALA A 61 3.28 8.20 -3.86
N SER A 62 4.17 7.97 -2.89
CA SER A 62 5.51 7.41 -3.15
C SER A 62 5.50 6.06 -3.87
N SER A 63 4.47 5.22 -3.66
CA SER A 63 4.28 3.95 -4.36
C SER A 63 3.95 4.10 -5.85
N ILE A 64 3.49 5.27 -6.29
CA ILE A 64 3.11 5.56 -7.68
C ILE A 64 4.17 6.38 -8.40
N GLU A 65 4.79 7.34 -7.73
CA GLU A 65 5.76 8.22 -8.40
C GLU A 65 7.22 7.88 -8.06
N ARG A 66 7.58 7.78 -6.77
CA ARG A 66 8.99 7.74 -6.36
C ARG A 66 9.60 6.36 -6.58
N LEU A 67 9.03 5.33 -5.96
CA LEU A 67 9.56 3.97 -6.00
C LEU A 67 9.69 3.43 -7.44
N PRO A 68 8.65 3.49 -8.30
CA PRO A 68 8.79 3.02 -9.68
C PRO A 68 9.76 3.87 -10.51
N THR A 69 9.83 5.19 -10.25
CA THR A 69 10.81 6.06 -10.94
C THR A 69 12.25 5.72 -10.53
N GLU A 70 12.52 5.52 -9.24
CA GLU A 70 13.85 5.13 -8.75
C GLU A 70 14.31 3.79 -9.36
N VAL A 71 13.41 2.81 -9.43
CA VAL A 71 13.68 1.51 -10.07
C VAL A 71 13.94 1.68 -11.57
N GLY A 72 13.04 2.36 -12.28
CA GLY A 72 13.16 2.54 -13.73
C GLY A 72 14.40 3.33 -14.15
N ILE A 73 14.75 4.40 -13.41
CA ILE A 73 15.98 5.16 -13.66
C ILE A 73 17.22 4.28 -13.45
N ARG A 74 17.27 3.53 -12.34
CA ARG A 74 18.40 2.64 -12.05
C ARG A 74 18.59 1.60 -13.17
N GLU A 75 17.51 0.91 -13.54
CA GLU A 75 17.54 -0.14 -14.57
C GLU A 75 17.99 0.41 -15.92
N GLN A 76 17.50 1.59 -16.31
CA GLN A 76 17.91 2.23 -17.56
C GLN A 76 19.40 2.60 -17.55
N VAL A 77 19.93 3.12 -16.43
CA VAL A 77 21.36 3.44 -16.30
C VAL A 77 22.22 2.18 -16.37
N GLU A 78 21.81 1.10 -15.70
CA GLU A 78 22.50 -0.19 -15.76
C GLU A 78 22.53 -0.74 -17.18
N ALA A 79 21.41 -0.70 -17.90
CA ALA A 79 21.32 -1.13 -19.29
C ALA A 79 22.22 -0.30 -20.22
N LEU A 80 22.22 1.03 -20.08
CA LEU A 80 23.10 1.91 -20.88
C LEU A 80 24.58 1.68 -20.59
N LYS A 81 24.96 1.41 -19.33
CA LYS A 81 26.34 1.04 -18.98
C LYS A 81 26.75 -0.29 -19.60
N ALA A 82 25.84 -1.25 -19.66
CA ALA A 82 26.07 -2.56 -20.26
C ALA A 82 26.04 -2.54 -21.81
N ALA A 83 25.47 -1.50 -22.43
CA ALA A 83 25.33 -1.38 -23.88
C ALA A 83 26.67 -1.26 -24.63
N LYS A 84 27.77 -0.98 -23.91
CA LYS A 84 29.12 -1.01 -24.48
C LYS A 84 29.94 -2.10 -23.79
N GLY A 85 29.89 -3.30 -24.39
CA GLY A 85 30.96 -4.31 -24.32
C GLY A 85 31.95 -4.07 -25.44
#